data_AF-A0A7U5BG66-F1
#
_entry.id   AF-A0A7U5BG66-F1
#
_cell.length_a   1.000
_cell.length_b   1.000
_cell.length_c   1.000
_cell.angle_alpha   90.00
_cell.angle_beta   90.00
_cell.angle_gamma   90.00
#
_symmetry.space_group_name_H-M   'P 1'
#
loop_
_entity.id
_entity.type
_entity.pdbx_description
1 polymer ?
#
loop_
_entity_poly.entity_id
_entity_poly.type
_entity_poly.pdbx_seq_one_letter_code
_entity_poly.pdbx_strand_id
1 'polypeptide(L)'
;MTDSTPKPLLAALRGERQPVPPIWLMRQAGRYLPEYRALRAEKGGFLALALDPDAAAEITLQPIRRFGMDGAILFSDILMVPWALGQELWFEAGEGPRLAPTIDGRDALDTLGPVDPAKLQPIYDTVARVAAALPPATTFLGFAGSPWTVATYMIAGAGSKDQGKARELAYSDPVTMQALVDRIVDLTVDYLALQIASGVEAVQLFDSWAGSLSPRQFEQWVIAPNAAIVARLHERCPGTPVIGFPKGAGAKLVDYVAGVRPDAVGLDETVDPAWADAVLPAGLPVQGNLDPLALMAGGTALDDGIDRILSAFADRPHVFNLGHGIGQFTPIAHVEHLLARLRGGAR
;
A
#
# COMPACT_ATOMS: atom_id res chain seq x y z
N MET A 1 4.70 -16.60 -29.88
CA MET A 1 5.17 -15.49 -29.04
C MET A 1 4.07 -14.45 -29.06
N THR A 2 3.21 -14.44 -28.04
CA THR A 2 2.24 -13.35 -27.87
C THR A 2 3.05 -12.13 -27.51
N ASP A 3 3.07 -11.17 -28.42
CA ASP A 3 3.68 -9.86 -28.24
C ASP A 3 2.88 -9.12 -27.16
N SER A 4 3.17 -9.43 -25.89
CA SER A 4 2.52 -8.76 -24.76
C SER A 4 3.12 -7.37 -24.67
N THR A 5 2.28 -6.35 -24.83
CA THR A 5 2.65 -4.95 -24.60
C THR A 5 3.49 -4.84 -23.31
N PRO A 6 4.69 -4.23 -23.36
CA PRO A 6 5.55 -4.15 -22.19
C PRO A 6 4.84 -3.39 -21.07
N LYS A 7 4.97 -3.89 -19.84
CA LYS A 7 4.48 -3.27 -18.60
C LYS A 7 5.67 -2.75 -17.79
N PRO A 8 6.05 -1.46 -17.93
CA PRO A 8 7.29 -0.95 -17.34
C PRO A 8 7.33 -1.09 -15.81
N LEU A 9 6.20 -0.87 -15.14
CA LEU A 9 6.10 -1.03 -13.68
C LEU A 9 6.35 -2.48 -13.26
N LEU A 10 5.67 -3.46 -13.86
CA LEU A 10 5.88 -4.87 -13.55
C LEU A 10 7.31 -5.33 -13.83
N ALA A 11 7.93 -4.83 -14.91
CA ALA A 11 9.33 -5.10 -15.22
C ALA A 11 10.28 -4.51 -14.15
N ALA A 12 10.05 -3.26 -13.73
CA ALA A 12 10.82 -2.64 -12.64
C ALA A 12 10.71 -3.43 -11.33
N LEU A 13 9.51 -3.90 -10.97
CA LEU A 13 9.30 -4.75 -9.79
C LEU A 13 9.98 -6.12 -9.90
N ARG A 14 10.34 -6.57 -11.10
CA ARG A 14 11.10 -7.80 -11.35
C ARG A 14 12.62 -7.58 -11.40
N GLY A 15 13.08 -6.36 -11.07
CA GLY A 15 14.51 -6.02 -11.07
C GLY A 15 15.01 -5.45 -12.40
N GLU A 16 14.14 -5.20 -13.37
CA GLU A 16 14.54 -4.62 -14.66
C GLU A 16 14.52 -3.10 -14.61
N ARG A 17 15.71 -2.47 -14.63
CA ARG A 17 15.82 -1.02 -14.75
C ARG A 17 15.14 -0.52 -16.03
N GLN A 18 14.27 0.47 -15.89
CA GLN A 18 13.60 1.14 -17.00
C GLN A 18 14.34 2.44 -17.37
N PRO A 19 14.35 2.86 -18.65
CA PRO A 19 14.95 4.14 -19.06
C PRO A 19 14.27 5.34 -18.41
N VAL A 20 12.94 5.27 -18.25
CA VAL A 20 12.14 6.20 -17.47
C VAL A 20 11.53 5.40 -16.33
N PRO A 21 11.74 5.80 -15.06
CA PRO A 21 11.11 5.11 -13.94
C PRO A 21 9.59 5.10 -14.12
N PRO A 22 8.93 3.92 -14.10
CA PRO A 22 7.48 3.83 -14.10
C PRO A 22 6.90 4.54 -12.87
N ILE A 23 5.72 5.12 -13.02
CA ILE A 23 5.08 5.92 -11.98
C ILE A 23 3.64 5.52 -11.71
N TRP A 24 3.31 5.50 -10.43
CA TRP A 24 1.95 5.58 -9.90
C TRP A 24 2.01 6.36 -8.59
N LEU A 25 0.88 6.83 -8.07
CA LEU A 25 0.86 7.61 -6.82
C LEU A 25 -0.02 6.95 -5.77
N MET A 26 0.50 6.83 -4.55
CA MET A 26 -0.31 6.44 -3.39
C MET A 26 -1.52 7.37 -3.25
N ARG A 27 -2.72 6.79 -3.13
CA ARG A 27 -4.02 7.49 -3.13
C ARG A 27 -4.31 8.27 -4.42
N GLN A 28 -3.77 7.84 -5.57
CA GLN A 28 -4.07 8.44 -6.87
C GLN A 28 -5.57 8.50 -7.18
N ALA A 29 -6.36 7.55 -6.68
CA ALA A 29 -7.81 7.62 -6.67
C ALA A 29 -8.28 8.27 -5.36
N GLY A 30 -8.57 9.57 -5.38
CA GLY A 30 -8.83 10.29 -4.14
C GLY A 30 -9.40 11.68 -4.30
N ARG A 31 -9.63 12.33 -3.15
CA ARG A 31 -10.38 13.59 -3.01
C ARG A 31 -9.80 14.79 -3.75
N TYR A 32 -8.56 14.75 -4.23
CA TYR A 32 -8.00 15.82 -5.07
C TYR A 32 -8.68 15.86 -6.46
N LEU A 33 -9.22 14.72 -6.93
CA LEU A 33 -9.94 14.63 -8.20
C LEU A 33 -11.41 15.05 -8.07
N PRO A 34 -11.93 15.93 -8.95
CA PRO A 34 -13.34 16.31 -8.94
C PRO A 34 -14.29 15.15 -9.25
N GLU A 35 -13.93 14.27 -10.20
CA GLU A 35 -14.71 13.09 -10.57
C GLU A 35 -14.85 12.08 -9.41
N TYR A 36 -13.81 11.92 -8.60
CA TYR A 36 -13.87 11.12 -7.37
C TYR A 36 -14.87 11.72 -6.39
N ARG A 37 -14.80 13.03 -6.17
CA ARG A 37 -15.71 13.74 -5.23
C ARG A 37 -17.16 13.62 -5.67
N ALA A 38 -17.43 13.72 -6.97
CA ALA A 38 -18.77 13.59 -7.55
C ALA A 38 -19.36 12.20 -7.28
N LEU A 39 -18.63 11.12 -7.62
CA LEU A 39 -19.10 9.75 -7.41
C LEU A 39 -19.26 9.41 -5.91
N ARG A 40 -18.36 9.93 -5.07
CA ARG A 40 -18.47 9.75 -3.61
C ARG A 40 -19.69 10.44 -2.99
N ALA A 41 -20.10 11.58 -3.54
CA ALA A 41 -21.30 12.27 -3.07
C ALA A 41 -22.59 11.48 -3.39
N GLU A 42 -22.60 10.75 -4.51
CA GLU A 42 -23.74 9.94 -4.94
C GLU A 42 -23.94 8.68 -4.08
N LYS A 43 -22.85 8.00 -3.69
CA LYS A 43 -22.89 6.64 -3.10
C LYS A 43 -22.96 6.60 -1.57
N GLY A 44 -22.98 7.75 -0.90
CA GLY A 44 -23.33 7.82 0.53
C GLY A 44 -22.23 7.45 1.55
N GLY A 45 -20.97 7.21 1.12
CA GLY A 45 -19.86 6.97 2.05
C GLY A 45 -18.69 6.20 1.45
N PHE A 46 -17.60 6.06 2.20
CA PHE A 46 -16.41 5.34 1.72
C PHE A 46 -16.65 3.82 1.66
N LEU A 47 -17.21 3.22 2.71
CA LEU A 47 -17.43 1.76 2.72
C LEU A 47 -18.43 1.32 1.64
N ALA A 48 -19.51 2.08 1.45
CA ALA A 48 -20.47 1.83 0.38
C ALA A 48 -19.81 1.87 -1.02
N LEU A 49 -18.88 2.82 -1.25
CA LEU A 49 -18.09 2.84 -2.48
C LEU A 49 -17.17 1.63 -2.62
N ALA A 50 -16.45 1.25 -1.57
CA ALA A 50 -15.50 0.15 -1.60
C ALA A 50 -16.16 -1.23 -1.76
N LEU A 51 -17.45 -1.35 -1.41
CA LEU A 51 -18.25 -2.56 -1.52
C LEU A 51 -19.17 -2.59 -2.76
N ASP A 52 -19.15 -1.54 -3.58
CA ASP A 52 -19.83 -1.49 -4.87
C ASP A 52 -18.78 -1.72 -5.98
N PRO A 53 -18.73 -2.92 -6.59
CA PRO A 53 -17.65 -3.23 -7.53
C PRO A 53 -17.64 -2.36 -8.79
N ASP A 54 -18.78 -1.80 -9.22
CA ASP A 54 -18.82 -0.86 -10.34
C ASP A 54 -18.22 0.48 -9.94
N ALA A 55 -18.64 1.01 -8.79
CA ALA A 55 -18.13 2.29 -8.30
C ALA A 55 -16.63 2.22 -7.95
N ALA A 56 -16.19 1.15 -7.29
CA ALA A 56 -14.79 0.94 -6.94
C ALA A 56 -13.91 0.74 -8.18
N ALA A 57 -14.40 0.02 -9.19
CA ALA A 57 -13.69 -0.13 -10.46
C ALA A 57 -13.57 1.21 -11.19
N GLU A 58 -14.66 1.96 -11.29
CA GLU A 58 -14.66 3.29 -11.90
C GLU A 58 -13.66 4.23 -11.21
N ILE A 59 -13.68 4.29 -9.86
CA ILE A 59 -12.72 5.08 -9.07
C ILE A 59 -11.28 4.67 -9.35
N THR A 60 -11.00 3.36 -9.43
CA THR A 60 -9.65 2.84 -9.71
C THR A 60 -9.14 3.28 -11.08
N LEU A 61 -10.02 3.40 -12.07
CA LEU A 61 -9.68 3.77 -13.46
C LEU A 61 -9.56 5.27 -13.70
N GLN A 62 -10.14 6.13 -12.84
CA GLN A 62 -10.09 7.59 -13.00
C GLN A 62 -8.67 8.14 -13.21
N PRO A 63 -7.66 7.80 -12.37
CA PRO A 63 -6.31 8.33 -12.52
C PRO A 63 -5.59 7.77 -13.76
N ILE A 64 -5.94 6.55 -14.18
CA ILE A 64 -5.39 5.93 -15.38
C ILE A 64 -5.85 6.70 -16.62
N ARG A 65 -7.14 7.02 -16.72
CA ARG A 65 -7.67 7.82 -17.83
C ARG A 65 -7.15 9.26 -17.84
N ARG A 66 -6.99 9.87 -16.66
CA ARG A 66 -6.55 11.26 -16.54
C ARG A 66 -5.06 11.45 -16.79
N PHE A 67 -4.23 10.58 -16.24
CA PHE A 67 -2.77 10.78 -16.16
C PHE A 67 -1.95 9.75 -16.94
N GLY A 68 -2.57 8.63 -17.33
CA GLY A 68 -1.88 7.51 -17.97
C GLY A 68 -0.80 6.93 -17.07
N MET A 69 -1.07 6.74 -15.77
CA MET A 69 -0.12 6.13 -14.84
C MET A 69 0.29 4.72 -15.31
N ASP A 70 1.52 4.32 -15.02
CA ASP A 70 2.04 2.99 -15.35
C ASP A 70 1.49 1.91 -14.40
N GLY A 71 0.96 2.34 -13.25
CA GLY A 71 0.30 1.50 -12.26
C GLY A 71 -1.11 1.96 -11.90
N ALA A 72 -2.03 1.01 -11.84
CA ALA A 72 -3.30 1.13 -11.13
C ALA A 72 -3.19 0.42 -9.78
N ILE A 73 -3.77 0.96 -8.72
CA ILE A 73 -3.92 0.25 -7.45
C ILE A 73 -5.40 0.13 -7.12
N LEU A 74 -5.81 -1.05 -6.66
CA LEU A 74 -7.16 -1.35 -6.22
C LEU A 74 -7.68 -0.24 -5.28
N PHE A 75 -8.86 0.30 -5.55
CA PHE A 75 -9.57 1.12 -4.58
C PHE A 75 -10.27 0.23 -3.54
N SER A 76 -9.68 0.14 -2.34
CA SER A 76 -10.24 -0.57 -1.19
C SER A 76 -9.70 0.05 0.11
N ASP A 77 -9.82 -0.66 1.25
CA ASP A 77 -9.26 -0.24 2.53
C ASP A 77 -8.45 -1.34 3.19
N ILE A 78 -7.41 -0.97 3.95
CA ILE A 78 -6.63 -1.93 4.74
C ILE A 78 -7.46 -2.60 5.84
N LEU A 79 -8.58 -1.99 6.26
CA LEU A 79 -9.45 -2.47 7.32
C LEU A 79 -10.50 -3.50 6.85
N MET A 80 -10.47 -3.92 5.58
CA MET A 80 -11.29 -5.05 5.10
C MET A 80 -10.96 -6.35 5.85
N VAL A 81 -9.70 -6.54 6.24
CA VAL A 81 -9.25 -7.72 7.01
C VAL A 81 -9.88 -7.77 8.40
N PRO A 82 -9.77 -6.73 9.27
CA PRO A 82 -10.53 -6.63 10.52
C PRO A 82 -12.03 -6.85 10.38
N TRP A 83 -12.62 -6.27 9.33
CA TRP A 83 -14.06 -6.37 9.10
C TRP A 83 -14.50 -7.81 8.76
N ALA A 84 -13.69 -8.51 7.96
CA ALA A 84 -13.88 -9.92 7.66
C ALA A 84 -13.55 -10.85 8.84
N LEU A 85 -12.68 -10.43 9.76
CA LEU A 85 -12.41 -11.12 11.04
C LEU A 85 -13.52 -10.95 12.08
N GLY A 86 -14.55 -10.16 11.78
CA GLY A 86 -15.75 -10.04 12.62
C GLY A 86 -15.91 -8.71 13.34
N GLN A 87 -14.98 -7.76 13.24
CA GLN A 87 -15.21 -6.41 13.75
C GLN A 87 -16.21 -5.66 12.85
N GLU A 88 -17.05 -4.83 13.46
CA GLU A 88 -17.83 -3.84 12.74
C GLU A 88 -16.90 -2.74 12.24
N LEU A 89 -17.09 -2.27 11.00
CA LEU A 89 -16.30 -1.20 10.39
C LEU A 89 -17.25 -0.11 9.87
N TRP A 90 -17.01 1.13 10.28
CA TRP A 90 -17.67 2.29 9.72
C TRP A 90 -16.71 3.48 9.59
N PHE A 91 -17.12 4.49 8.82
CA PHE A 91 -16.31 5.69 8.59
C PHE A 91 -17.07 6.92 9.04
N GLU A 92 -16.54 7.61 10.04
CA GLU A 92 -17.11 8.87 10.54
C GLU A 92 -16.64 10.04 9.69
N ALA A 93 -17.55 10.97 9.42
CA ALA A 93 -17.26 12.15 8.63
C ALA A 93 -16.24 13.04 9.36
N GLY A 94 -15.02 13.11 8.83
CA GLY A 94 -13.94 13.93 9.39
C GLY A 94 -13.05 13.24 10.43
N GLU A 95 -13.49 12.12 11.01
CA GLU A 95 -12.76 11.44 12.10
C GLU A 95 -12.09 10.12 11.70
N GLY A 96 -12.36 9.62 10.49
CA GLY A 96 -11.72 8.43 9.93
C GLY A 96 -12.46 7.13 10.23
N PRO A 97 -11.81 5.97 10.02
CA PRO A 97 -12.43 4.68 10.28
C PRO A 97 -12.58 4.40 11.78
N ARG A 98 -13.56 3.55 12.08
CA ARG A 98 -13.85 3.03 13.41
C ARG A 98 -14.06 1.53 13.35
N LEU A 99 -13.64 0.84 14.41
CA LEU A 99 -13.79 -0.60 14.60
C LEU A 99 -14.39 -0.90 15.97
N ALA A 100 -15.30 -1.86 16.04
CA ALA A 100 -15.85 -2.38 17.28
C ALA A 100 -16.10 -3.90 17.21
N PRO A 101 -16.02 -4.63 18.33
CA PRO A 101 -15.47 -4.21 19.62
C PRO A 101 -13.95 -4.01 19.53
N THR A 102 -13.35 -3.21 20.43
CA THR A 102 -11.88 -3.10 20.53
C THR A 102 -11.25 -4.39 21.06
N ILE A 103 -10.02 -4.69 20.64
CA ILE A 103 -9.28 -5.86 21.13
C ILE A 103 -8.25 -5.42 22.17
N ASP A 104 -8.60 -5.47 23.45
CA ASP A 104 -7.75 -5.02 24.56
C ASP A 104 -7.25 -6.15 25.48
N GLY A 105 -7.55 -7.40 25.12
CA GLY A 105 -7.11 -8.58 25.85
C GLY A 105 -7.63 -9.88 25.25
N ARG A 106 -7.31 -10.99 25.91
CA ARG A 106 -7.65 -12.34 25.42
C ARG A 106 -9.17 -12.54 25.25
N ASP A 107 -9.97 -12.10 26.21
CA ASP A 107 -11.42 -12.26 26.17
C ASP A 107 -12.02 -11.55 24.95
N ALA A 108 -11.54 -10.33 24.64
CA ALA A 108 -11.96 -9.58 23.47
C ALA A 108 -11.54 -10.27 22.16
N LEU A 109 -10.33 -10.84 22.11
CA LEU A 109 -9.86 -11.61 20.96
C LEU A 109 -10.74 -12.85 20.71
N ASP A 110 -11.16 -13.55 21.77
CA ASP A 110 -12.01 -14.74 21.69
C ASP A 110 -13.44 -14.40 21.22
N THR A 111 -13.86 -13.12 21.26
CA THR A 111 -15.13 -12.67 20.66
C THR A 111 -15.09 -12.52 19.15
N LEU A 112 -13.90 -12.45 18.53
CA LEU A 112 -13.78 -12.39 17.08
C LEU A 112 -14.28 -13.70 16.48
N GLY A 113 -15.43 -13.62 15.80
CA GLY A 113 -16.05 -14.76 15.13
C GLY A 113 -15.19 -15.39 14.03
N PRO A 114 -15.69 -16.45 13.36
CA PRO A 114 -15.03 -17.01 12.20
C PRO A 114 -14.92 -15.96 11.09
N VAL A 115 -13.92 -16.11 10.22
CA VAL A 115 -13.79 -15.28 9.02
C VAL A 115 -15.03 -15.44 8.16
N ASP A 116 -15.62 -14.33 7.73
CA ASP A 116 -16.68 -14.31 6.73
C ASP A 116 -16.09 -13.94 5.36
N PRO A 117 -15.79 -14.92 4.49
CA PRO A 117 -15.20 -14.64 3.17
C PRO A 117 -16.15 -13.89 2.24
N ALA A 118 -17.49 -13.97 2.45
CA ALA A 118 -18.46 -13.31 1.60
C ALA A 118 -18.36 -11.78 1.70
N LYS A 119 -17.93 -11.25 2.85
CA LYS A 119 -17.62 -9.81 3.02
C LYS A 119 -16.54 -9.33 2.05
N LEU A 120 -15.61 -10.19 1.66
CA LEU A 120 -14.49 -9.83 0.78
C LEU A 120 -14.81 -10.02 -0.71
N GLN A 121 -15.90 -10.72 -1.05
CA GLN A 121 -16.26 -11.00 -2.43
C GLN A 121 -16.38 -9.74 -3.31
N PRO A 122 -16.99 -8.62 -2.87
CA PRO A 122 -17.07 -7.40 -3.68
C PRO A 122 -15.69 -6.85 -4.07
N ILE A 123 -14.65 -7.10 -3.27
CA ILE A 123 -13.30 -6.65 -3.56
C ILE A 123 -12.73 -7.46 -4.72
N TYR A 124 -12.91 -8.78 -4.72
CA TYR A 124 -12.47 -9.65 -5.81
C TYR A 124 -13.22 -9.35 -7.11
N ASP A 125 -14.52 -9.06 -7.03
CA ASP A 125 -15.33 -8.64 -8.17
C ASP A 125 -14.82 -7.29 -8.74
N THR A 126 -14.40 -6.37 -7.87
CA THR A 126 -13.77 -5.10 -8.27
C THR A 126 -12.48 -5.37 -9.03
N VAL A 127 -11.62 -6.24 -8.50
CA VAL A 127 -10.36 -6.62 -9.14
C VAL A 127 -10.63 -7.17 -10.55
N ALA A 128 -11.55 -8.12 -10.69
CA ALA A 128 -11.87 -8.71 -11.99
C ALA A 128 -12.35 -7.66 -13.02
N ARG A 129 -13.19 -6.70 -12.58
CA ARG A 129 -13.69 -5.61 -13.44
C ARG A 129 -12.58 -4.66 -13.86
N VAL A 130 -11.71 -4.26 -12.94
CA VAL A 130 -10.57 -3.38 -13.24
C VAL A 130 -9.59 -4.07 -14.17
N ALA A 131 -9.22 -5.32 -13.89
CA ALA A 131 -8.29 -6.10 -14.71
C ALA A 131 -8.78 -6.22 -16.17
N ALA A 132 -10.09 -6.40 -16.38
CA ALA A 132 -10.69 -6.46 -17.70
C ALA A 132 -10.71 -5.11 -18.45
N ALA A 133 -10.67 -3.99 -17.73
CA ALA A 133 -10.81 -2.64 -18.29
C ALA A 133 -9.48 -1.87 -18.41
N LEU A 134 -8.41 -2.33 -17.75
CA LEU A 134 -7.13 -1.64 -17.75
C LEU A 134 -6.45 -1.68 -19.13
N PRO A 135 -5.75 -0.60 -19.51
CA PRO A 135 -4.89 -0.62 -20.69
C PRO A 135 -3.82 -1.72 -20.58
N PRO A 136 -3.46 -2.42 -21.68
CA PRO A 136 -2.52 -3.53 -21.64
C PRO A 136 -1.12 -3.21 -21.09
N ALA A 137 -0.70 -1.94 -21.11
CA ALA A 137 0.60 -1.49 -20.60
C ALA A 137 0.59 -1.14 -19.09
N THR A 138 -0.59 -1.05 -18.47
CA THR A 138 -0.74 -0.66 -17.07
C THR A 138 -0.66 -1.89 -16.17
N THR A 139 0.19 -1.82 -15.14
CA THR A 139 0.28 -2.88 -14.13
C THR A 139 -0.80 -2.71 -13.08
N PHE A 140 -1.51 -3.78 -12.72
CA PHE A 140 -2.52 -3.72 -11.68
C PHE A 140 -1.99 -4.20 -10.32
N LEU A 141 -2.08 -3.34 -9.31
CA LEU A 141 -1.61 -3.59 -7.95
C LEU A 141 -2.78 -3.90 -7.01
N GLY A 142 -2.68 -5.03 -6.31
CA GLY A 142 -3.48 -5.33 -5.13
C GLY A 142 -2.78 -4.86 -3.85
N PHE A 143 -3.46 -4.92 -2.72
CA PHE A 143 -2.83 -4.58 -1.45
C PHE A 143 -3.55 -5.12 -0.22
N ALA A 144 -2.83 -5.07 0.91
CA ALA A 144 -3.38 -5.25 2.24
C ALA A 144 -2.62 -4.38 3.25
N GLY A 145 -3.23 -4.14 4.42
CA GLY A 145 -2.51 -3.60 5.56
C GLY A 145 -1.58 -4.67 6.16
N SER A 146 -0.39 -4.26 6.58
CA SER A 146 0.52 -5.16 7.30
C SER A 146 0.02 -5.45 8.72
N PRO A 147 0.39 -6.60 9.31
CA PRO A 147 -0.23 -7.08 10.55
C PRO A 147 -0.12 -6.14 11.74
N TRP A 148 1.01 -5.47 11.97
CA TRP A 148 1.15 -4.48 13.04
C TRP A 148 0.18 -3.30 12.89
N THR A 149 0.13 -2.72 11.70
CA THR A 149 -0.78 -1.62 11.38
C THR A 149 -2.24 -2.03 11.57
N VAL A 150 -2.62 -3.21 11.06
CA VAL A 150 -3.98 -3.74 11.19
C VAL A 150 -4.32 -3.98 12.66
N ALA A 151 -3.48 -4.70 13.41
CA ALA A 151 -3.67 -4.97 14.83
C ALA A 151 -3.83 -3.67 15.64
N THR A 152 -3.05 -2.64 15.31
CA THR A 152 -3.16 -1.32 15.95
C THR A 152 -4.57 -0.73 15.83
N TYR A 153 -5.19 -0.81 14.65
CA TYR A 153 -6.58 -0.38 14.47
C TYR A 153 -7.55 -1.27 15.22
N MET A 154 -7.36 -2.60 15.18
CA MET A 154 -8.25 -3.55 15.86
C MET A 154 -8.25 -3.32 17.39
N ILE A 155 -7.08 -3.05 17.97
CA ILE A 155 -6.88 -2.77 19.40
C ILE A 155 -7.45 -1.41 19.79
N ALA A 156 -7.14 -0.36 19.00
CA ALA A 156 -7.56 1.00 19.35
C ALA A 156 -9.02 1.30 19.00
N GLY A 157 -9.60 0.58 18.05
CA GLY A 157 -10.93 0.85 17.48
C GLY A 157 -10.95 2.03 16.50
N ALA A 158 -9.81 2.66 16.22
CA ALA A 158 -9.70 3.87 15.42
C ALA A 158 -8.23 4.14 15.03
N GLY A 159 -8.00 5.20 14.25
CA GLY A 159 -6.65 5.74 14.07
C GLY A 159 -6.02 6.15 15.41
N SER A 160 -4.71 5.94 15.54
CA SER A 160 -3.95 6.28 16.74
C SER A 160 -2.73 7.12 16.37
N LYS A 161 -2.40 8.12 17.20
CA LYS A 161 -1.26 9.02 16.95
C LYS A 161 0.09 8.38 17.29
N ASP A 162 0.16 7.69 18.42
CA ASP A 162 1.38 7.10 18.99
C ASP A 162 1.33 5.57 19.10
N GLN A 163 0.19 4.97 18.70
CA GLN A 163 -0.10 3.55 18.80
C GLN A 163 0.05 3.01 20.23
N GLY A 164 -0.18 3.87 21.23
CA GLY A 164 0.07 3.57 22.65
C GLY A 164 -0.57 2.28 23.15
N LYS A 165 -1.88 2.10 22.91
CA LYS A 165 -2.63 0.89 23.35
C LYS A 165 -2.07 -0.40 22.75
N ALA A 166 -1.74 -0.39 21.45
CA ALA A 166 -1.20 -1.56 20.77
C ALA A 166 0.21 -1.90 21.25
N ARG A 167 1.05 -0.87 21.48
CA ARG A 167 2.38 -1.04 22.04
C ARG A 167 2.33 -1.55 23.47
N GLU A 168 1.40 -1.05 24.29
CA GLU A 168 1.19 -1.52 25.66
C GLU A 168 0.85 -3.01 25.66
N LEU A 169 -0.15 -3.44 24.87
CA LEU A 169 -0.53 -4.85 24.76
C LEU A 169 0.65 -5.72 24.28
N ALA A 170 1.42 -5.25 23.31
CA ALA A 170 2.60 -5.96 22.80
C ALA A 170 3.69 -6.19 23.86
N TYR A 171 3.75 -5.35 24.90
CA TYR A 171 4.65 -5.54 26.05
C TYR A 171 4.01 -6.32 27.20
N SER A 172 2.75 -6.03 27.54
CA SER A 172 2.09 -6.57 28.73
C SER A 172 1.50 -7.95 28.51
N ASP A 173 1.02 -8.25 27.29
CA ASP A 173 0.45 -9.53 26.89
C ASP A 173 0.86 -9.90 25.43
N PRO A 174 2.13 -10.28 25.23
CA PRO A 174 2.63 -10.68 23.92
C PRO A 174 1.95 -11.95 23.39
N VAL A 175 1.32 -12.76 24.25
CA VAL A 175 0.63 -13.99 23.82
C VAL A 175 -0.66 -13.64 23.09
N THR A 176 -1.48 -12.74 23.64
CA THR A 176 -2.68 -12.24 22.96
C THR A 176 -2.32 -11.46 21.70
N MET A 177 -1.28 -10.62 21.75
CA MET A 177 -0.79 -9.90 20.57
C MET A 177 -0.38 -10.86 19.45
N GLN A 178 0.36 -11.93 19.76
CA GLN A 178 0.76 -12.94 18.79
C GLN A 178 -0.45 -13.64 18.18
N ALA A 179 -1.41 -14.08 19.01
CA ALA A 179 -2.61 -14.76 18.51
C ALA A 179 -3.45 -13.87 17.58
N LEU A 180 -3.53 -12.57 17.86
CA LEU A 180 -4.17 -11.60 16.96
C LEU A 180 -3.40 -11.45 15.64
N VAL A 181 -2.08 -11.28 15.71
CA VAL A 181 -1.21 -11.16 14.54
C VAL A 181 -1.29 -12.39 13.65
N ASP A 182 -1.31 -13.59 14.22
CA ASP A 182 -1.42 -14.85 13.47
C ASP A 182 -2.72 -14.92 12.67
N ARG A 183 -3.85 -14.54 13.29
CA ARG A 183 -5.16 -14.47 12.59
C ARG A 183 -5.15 -13.46 11.44
N ILE A 184 -4.49 -12.31 11.63
CA ILE A 184 -4.35 -11.30 10.57
C ILE A 184 -3.48 -11.85 9.44
N VAL A 185 -2.34 -12.47 9.75
CA VAL A 185 -1.43 -13.08 8.75
C VAL A 185 -2.16 -14.12 7.92
N ASP A 186 -2.90 -15.04 8.55
CA ASP A 186 -3.65 -16.08 7.85
C ASP A 186 -4.65 -15.50 6.86
N LEU A 187 -5.48 -14.55 7.30
CA LEU A 187 -6.47 -13.93 6.43
C LEU A 187 -5.83 -13.05 5.35
N THR A 188 -4.75 -12.32 5.66
CA THR A 188 -4.05 -11.48 4.67
C THR A 188 -3.47 -12.32 3.55
N VAL A 189 -2.92 -13.51 3.84
CA VAL A 189 -2.40 -14.42 2.83
C VAL A 189 -3.52 -14.90 1.89
N ASP A 190 -4.68 -15.30 2.42
CA ASP A 190 -5.84 -15.68 1.59
C ASP A 190 -6.41 -14.51 0.79
N TYR A 191 -6.53 -13.35 1.41
CA TYR A 191 -7.05 -12.13 0.80
C TYR A 191 -6.19 -11.69 -0.40
N LEU A 192 -4.87 -11.68 -0.24
CA LEU A 192 -3.95 -11.31 -1.31
C LEU A 192 -3.88 -12.38 -2.41
N ALA A 193 -3.86 -13.67 -2.06
CA ALA A 193 -3.88 -14.75 -3.04
C ALA A 193 -5.14 -14.71 -3.93
N LEU A 194 -6.30 -14.38 -3.35
CA LEU A 194 -7.55 -14.24 -4.11
C LEU A 194 -7.55 -12.97 -4.96
N GLN A 195 -7.01 -11.84 -4.49
CA GLN A 195 -6.79 -10.67 -5.36
C GLN A 195 -5.93 -11.04 -6.59
N ILE A 196 -4.86 -11.81 -6.39
CA ILE A 196 -3.97 -12.26 -7.48
C ILE A 196 -4.74 -13.15 -8.45
N ALA A 197 -5.48 -14.13 -7.94
CA ALA A 197 -6.32 -15.00 -8.76
C ALA A 197 -7.41 -14.24 -9.53
N SER A 198 -7.89 -13.10 -9.00
CA SER A 198 -8.88 -12.24 -9.66
C SER A 198 -8.28 -11.27 -10.68
N GLY A 199 -6.96 -11.06 -10.70
CA GLY A 199 -6.29 -10.34 -11.78
C GLY A 199 -5.28 -9.26 -11.41
N VAL A 200 -4.92 -9.07 -10.13
CA VAL A 200 -3.77 -8.19 -9.81
C VAL A 200 -2.44 -8.89 -10.16
N GLU A 201 -1.43 -8.11 -10.52
CA GLU A 201 -0.15 -8.59 -11.05
C GLU A 201 1.02 -8.43 -10.08
N ALA A 202 0.85 -7.55 -9.09
CA ALA A 202 1.72 -7.41 -7.92
C ALA A 202 0.89 -6.97 -6.72
N VAL A 203 1.40 -7.17 -5.52
CA VAL A 203 0.70 -6.79 -4.27
C VAL A 203 1.58 -5.96 -3.36
N GLN A 204 0.99 -5.03 -2.62
CA GLN A 204 1.69 -4.20 -1.64
C GLN A 204 1.19 -4.42 -0.21
N LEU A 205 2.13 -4.57 0.71
CA LEU A 205 1.89 -4.61 2.16
C LEU A 205 2.15 -3.22 2.75
N PHE A 206 1.09 -2.58 3.26
CA PHE A 206 1.17 -1.25 3.87
C PHE A 206 1.32 -1.34 5.39
N ASP A 207 2.53 -1.10 5.89
CA ASP A 207 2.78 -0.94 7.32
C ASP A 207 2.92 0.54 7.68
N SER A 208 1.78 1.22 7.73
CA SER A 208 1.71 2.68 7.93
C SER A 208 2.18 3.13 9.31
N TRP A 209 2.20 2.23 10.30
CA TRP A 209 2.55 2.51 11.70
C TRP A 209 3.82 1.81 12.18
N ALA A 210 4.62 1.26 11.28
CA ALA A 210 5.82 0.50 11.62
C ALA A 210 6.88 1.35 12.36
N GLY A 211 6.97 2.64 12.04
CA GLY A 211 8.05 3.51 12.51
C GLY A 211 8.12 3.75 14.02
N SER A 212 7.02 3.60 14.75
CA SER A 212 6.97 3.91 16.20
C SER A 212 7.56 2.81 17.09
N LEU A 213 7.91 1.64 16.53
CA LEU A 213 8.43 0.51 17.27
C LEU A 213 9.94 0.60 17.53
N SER A 214 10.35 0.13 18.71
CA SER A 214 11.76 -0.16 19.02
C SER A 214 12.27 -1.31 18.14
N PRO A 215 13.59 -1.46 17.91
CA PRO A 215 14.12 -2.50 17.02
C PRO A 215 13.61 -3.92 17.33
N ARG A 216 13.59 -4.31 18.61
CA ARG A 216 13.09 -5.62 19.03
C ARG A 216 11.59 -5.82 18.74
N GLN A 217 10.78 -4.79 18.98
CA GLN A 217 9.34 -4.84 18.68
C GLN A 217 9.09 -4.81 17.16
N PHE A 218 9.90 -4.07 16.41
CA PHE A 218 9.85 -4.02 14.96
C PHE A 218 10.20 -5.40 14.35
N GLU A 219 11.23 -6.07 14.85
CA GLU A 219 11.55 -7.44 14.44
C GLU A 219 10.37 -8.40 14.67
N GLN A 220 9.79 -8.37 15.86
CA GLN A 220 8.72 -9.29 16.25
C GLN A 220 7.38 -9.02 15.56
N TRP A 221 6.96 -7.75 15.46
CA TRP A 221 5.61 -7.40 15.04
C TRP A 221 5.51 -6.83 13.62
N VAL A 222 6.64 -6.44 13.03
CA VAL A 222 6.70 -5.97 11.64
C VAL A 222 7.43 -7.00 10.78
N ILE A 223 8.69 -7.32 11.06
CA ILE A 223 9.49 -8.18 10.19
C ILE A 223 8.93 -9.60 10.14
N ALA A 224 8.81 -10.28 11.28
CA ALA A 224 8.40 -11.68 11.33
C ALA A 224 7.04 -11.95 10.64
N PRO A 225 5.95 -11.19 10.89
CA PRO A 225 4.69 -11.47 10.25
C PRO A 225 4.66 -11.07 8.76
N ASN A 226 5.34 -10.00 8.34
CA ASN A 226 5.45 -9.68 6.91
C ASN A 226 6.30 -10.75 6.17
N ALA A 227 7.36 -11.28 6.78
CA ALA A 227 8.15 -12.38 6.23
C ALA A 227 7.30 -13.65 6.02
N ALA A 228 6.43 -13.98 6.98
CA ALA A 228 5.50 -15.10 6.86
C ALA A 228 4.51 -14.91 5.71
N ILE A 229 3.97 -13.69 5.53
CA ILE A 229 3.06 -13.37 4.41
C ILE A 229 3.80 -13.52 3.08
N VAL A 230 4.97 -12.90 2.92
CA VAL A 230 5.77 -12.95 1.69
C VAL A 230 6.10 -14.39 1.30
N ALA A 231 6.62 -15.18 2.24
CA ALA A 231 6.98 -16.58 1.99
C ALA A 231 5.77 -17.41 1.52
N ARG A 232 4.62 -17.28 2.18
CA ARG A 232 3.39 -18.01 1.81
C ARG A 232 2.80 -17.55 0.48
N LEU A 233 2.93 -16.27 0.14
CA LEU A 233 2.51 -15.75 -1.17
C LEU A 233 3.42 -16.24 -2.29
N HIS A 234 4.74 -16.28 -2.09
CA HIS A 234 5.67 -16.83 -3.07
C HIS A 234 5.42 -18.32 -3.34
N GLU A 235 5.01 -19.08 -2.32
CA GLU A 235 4.62 -20.48 -2.48
C GLU A 235 3.30 -20.63 -3.24
N ARG A 236 2.27 -19.85 -2.89
CA ARG A 236 0.92 -19.98 -3.47
C ARG A 236 0.76 -19.30 -4.83
N CYS A 237 1.49 -18.22 -5.06
CA CYS A 237 1.38 -17.32 -6.21
C CYS A 237 2.79 -17.05 -6.78
N PRO A 238 3.49 -18.07 -7.27
CA PRO A 238 4.88 -17.94 -7.70
C PRO A 238 5.02 -16.91 -8.83
N GLY A 239 6.00 -16.02 -8.69
CA GLY A 239 6.33 -14.99 -9.68
C GLY A 239 5.49 -13.70 -9.60
N THR A 240 4.57 -13.59 -8.64
CA THR A 240 3.89 -12.34 -8.32
C THR A 240 4.74 -11.49 -7.37
N PRO A 241 5.19 -10.29 -7.76
CA PRO A 241 5.99 -9.44 -6.89
C PRO A 241 5.21 -8.95 -5.65
N VAL A 242 5.87 -8.95 -4.50
CA VAL A 242 5.39 -8.41 -3.23
C VAL A 242 6.21 -7.19 -2.83
N ILE A 243 5.54 -6.04 -2.71
CA ILE A 243 6.13 -4.77 -2.28
C ILE A 243 5.92 -4.62 -0.77
N GLY A 244 7.00 -4.51 0.00
CA GLY A 244 6.92 -4.15 1.42
C GLY A 244 7.04 -2.65 1.64
N PHE A 245 6.10 -2.01 2.34
CA PHE A 245 6.16 -0.57 2.64
C PHE A 245 6.11 -0.30 4.16
N PRO A 246 7.26 -0.37 4.86
CA PRO A 246 7.35 -0.11 6.30
C PRO A 246 7.57 1.38 6.60
N LYS A 247 6.50 2.18 6.55
CA LYS A 247 6.60 3.64 6.74
C LYS A 247 7.23 3.98 8.10
N GLY A 248 8.21 4.88 8.07
CA GLY A 248 8.95 5.34 9.24
C GLY A 248 10.00 4.33 9.75
N ALA A 249 10.33 3.29 8.97
CA ALA A 249 11.37 2.34 9.35
C ALA A 249 12.73 3.04 9.55
N GLY A 250 13.05 4.02 8.69
CA GLY A 250 14.34 4.74 8.72
C GLY A 250 15.50 3.76 8.64
N ALA A 251 16.44 3.84 9.59
CA ALA A 251 17.59 2.92 9.66
C ALA A 251 17.20 1.42 9.75
N LYS A 252 16.01 1.10 10.28
CA LYS A 252 15.50 -0.28 10.39
C LYS A 252 15.16 -0.92 9.04
N LEU A 253 15.24 -0.15 7.95
CA LEU A 253 14.93 -0.63 6.60
C LEU A 253 15.87 -1.76 6.15
N VAL A 254 17.14 -1.72 6.56
CA VAL A 254 18.12 -2.77 6.25
C VAL A 254 17.68 -4.10 6.87
N ASP A 255 17.30 -4.07 8.15
CA ASP A 255 16.81 -5.26 8.86
C ASP A 255 15.49 -5.75 8.26
N TYR A 256 14.59 -4.83 7.90
CA TYR A 256 13.32 -5.17 7.23
C TYR A 256 13.56 -5.94 5.93
N VAL A 257 14.41 -5.41 5.05
CA VAL A 257 14.72 -6.07 3.77
C VAL A 257 15.37 -7.43 3.98
N ALA A 258 16.32 -7.53 4.94
CA ALA A 258 17.00 -8.79 5.23
C ALA A 258 16.05 -9.87 5.80
N GLY A 259 15.13 -9.47 6.69
CA GLY A 259 14.22 -10.41 7.34
C GLY A 259 12.96 -10.75 6.53
N VAL A 260 12.36 -9.76 5.87
CA VAL A 260 11.14 -9.94 5.08
C VAL A 260 11.44 -10.50 3.69
N ARG A 261 12.56 -10.09 3.07
CA ARG A 261 12.93 -10.41 1.69
C ARG A 261 11.82 -10.12 0.67
N PRO A 262 11.26 -8.89 0.65
CA PRO A 262 10.27 -8.52 -0.35
C PRO A 262 10.92 -8.41 -1.74
N ASP A 263 10.12 -8.49 -2.81
CA ASP A 263 10.60 -8.31 -4.18
C ASP A 263 10.88 -6.84 -4.51
N ALA A 264 10.26 -5.92 -3.77
CA ALA A 264 10.54 -4.49 -3.83
C ALA A 264 10.27 -3.85 -2.46
N VAL A 265 10.95 -2.74 -2.17
CA VAL A 265 10.72 -1.99 -0.92
C VAL A 265 10.28 -0.56 -1.19
N GLY A 266 9.16 -0.17 -0.59
CA GLY A 266 8.68 1.19 -0.60
C GLY A 266 9.42 2.04 0.43
N LEU A 267 9.75 3.26 0.05
CA LEU A 267 10.49 4.24 0.83
C LEU A 267 9.56 5.42 1.14
N ASP A 268 9.53 5.86 2.40
CA ASP A 268 8.79 7.07 2.79
C ASP A 268 9.64 8.33 2.62
N GLU A 269 8.98 9.49 2.72
CA GLU A 269 9.54 10.81 2.44
C GLU A 269 10.66 11.25 3.41
N THR A 270 10.81 10.55 4.55
CA THR A 270 11.83 10.87 5.54
C THR A 270 13.17 10.16 5.28
N VAL A 271 13.19 9.21 4.34
CA VAL A 271 14.38 8.45 3.97
C VAL A 271 15.15 9.22 2.89
N ASP A 272 16.44 9.45 3.10
CA ASP A 272 17.30 10.00 2.05
C ASP A 272 17.47 8.95 0.93
N PRO A 273 17.07 9.23 -0.32
CA PRO A 273 17.21 8.27 -1.41
C PRO A 273 18.67 7.87 -1.67
N ALA A 274 19.65 8.76 -1.50
CA ALA A 274 21.06 8.43 -1.68
C ALA A 274 21.57 7.47 -0.59
N TRP A 275 21.09 7.64 0.65
CA TRP A 275 21.38 6.69 1.72
C TRP A 275 20.74 5.33 1.45
N ALA A 276 19.47 5.31 1.05
CA ALA A 276 18.77 4.07 0.71
C ALA A 276 19.41 3.34 -0.48
N ASP A 277 19.97 4.08 -1.45
CA ASP A 277 20.74 3.47 -2.53
C ASP A 277 21.99 2.76 -2.01
N ALA A 278 22.76 3.44 -1.15
CA ALA A 278 24.02 2.93 -0.61
C ALA A 278 23.87 1.71 0.32
N VAL A 279 22.79 1.62 1.11
CA VAL A 279 22.67 0.60 2.17
C VAL A 279 21.81 -0.61 1.79
N LEU A 280 20.95 -0.49 0.79
CA LEU A 280 20.10 -1.58 0.33
C LEU A 280 20.80 -2.42 -0.74
N PRO A 281 20.42 -3.70 -0.93
CA PRO A 281 20.96 -4.52 -2.01
C PRO A 281 20.77 -3.84 -3.37
N ALA A 282 21.85 -3.71 -4.16
CA ALA A 282 21.84 -2.95 -5.41
C ALA A 282 20.78 -3.41 -6.44
N GLY A 283 20.45 -4.71 -6.44
CA GLY A 283 19.45 -5.29 -7.34
C GLY A 283 18.01 -5.24 -6.81
N LEU A 284 17.77 -4.78 -5.58
CA LEU A 284 16.43 -4.70 -5.01
C LEU A 284 15.69 -3.47 -5.57
N PRO A 285 14.54 -3.65 -6.23
CA PRO A 285 13.71 -2.54 -6.63
C PRO A 285 13.27 -1.68 -5.44
N VAL A 286 13.32 -0.36 -5.64
CA VAL A 286 12.76 0.60 -4.68
C VAL A 286 11.58 1.34 -5.28
N GLN A 287 10.63 1.69 -4.42
CA GLN A 287 9.46 2.50 -4.78
C GLN A 287 9.41 3.77 -3.93
N GLY A 288 9.21 4.94 -4.54
CA GLY A 288 9.13 6.22 -3.82
C GLY A 288 10.13 7.26 -4.33
N ASN A 289 10.43 8.31 -3.56
CA ASN A 289 9.86 8.60 -2.24
C ASN A 289 9.53 10.07 -2.03
N LEU A 290 9.05 10.74 -3.08
CA LEU A 290 8.78 12.18 -3.07
C LEU A 290 7.82 12.56 -1.92
N ASP A 291 8.17 13.62 -1.19
CA ASP A 291 7.27 14.19 -0.17
C ASP A 291 5.97 14.68 -0.83
N PRO A 292 4.78 14.19 -0.41
CA PRO A 292 3.50 14.70 -0.91
C PRO A 292 3.32 16.22 -0.74
N LEU A 293 3.98 16.83 0.25
CA LEU A 293 3.97 18.28 0.46
C LEU A 293 4.82 19.01 -0.59
N ALA A 294 5.91 18.43 -1.08
CA ALA A 294 6.65 18.98 -2.22
C ALA A 294 5.80 18.99 -3.48
N LEU A 295 5.05 17.90 -3.74
CA LEU A 295 4.05 17.85 -4.81
C LEU A 295 2.96 18.91 -4.63
N MET A 296 2.44 19.07 -3.41
CA MET A 296 1.44 20.09 -3.12
C MET A 296 1.97 21.52 -3.32
N ALA A 297 3.22 21.78 -2.95
CA ALA A 297 3.87 23.08 -3.13
C ALA A 297 4.15 23.39 -4.61
N GLY A 298 4.55 22.40 -5.41
CA GLY A 298 4.94 22.59 -6.80
C GLY A 298 6.25 23.36 -6.95
N GLY A 299 6.48 23.91 -8.14
CA GLY A 299 7.65 24.74 -8.45
C GLY A 299 9.00 24.06 -8.13
N THR A 300 9.95 24.84 -7.61
CA THR A 300 11.31 24.39 -7.30
C THR A 300 11.33 23.23 -6.30
N ALA A 301 10.46 23.24 -5.28
CA ALA A 301 10.42 22.15 -4.30
C ALA A 301 10.06 20.80 -4.93
N LEU A 302 9.15 20.81 -5.91
CA LEU A 302 8.79 19.63 -6.67
C LEU A 302 9.92 19.20 -7.62
N ASP A 303 10.48 20.15 -8.38
CA ASP A 303 11.55 19.90 -9.33
C ASP A 303 12.80 19.30 -8.67
N ASP A 304 13.28 19.94 -7.59
CA ASP A 304 14.45 19.48 -6.84
C ASP A 304 14.21 18.10 -6.21
N GLY A 305 12.99 17.85 -5.71
CA GLY A 305 12.60 16.57 -5.15
C GLY A 305 12.62 15.45 -6.18
N ILE A 306 12.09 15.70 -7.39
CA ILE A 306 12.12 14.75 -8.50
C ILE A 306 13.57 14.46 -8.90
N ASP A 307 14.35 15.50 -9.17
CA ASP A 307 15.73 15.37 -9.67
C ASP A 307 16.63 14.65 -8.66
N ARG A 308 16.47 14.94 -7.37
CA ARG A 308 17.20 14.26 -6.30
C ARG A 308 16.95 12.75 -6.31
N ILE A 309 15.69 12.34 -6.45
CA ILE A 309 15.31 10.92 -6.46
C ILE A 309 15.86 10.24 -7.72
N LEU A 310 15.68 10.86 -8.89
CA LEU A 310 16.18 10.33 -10.16
C LEU A 310 17.69 10.18 -10.17
N SER A 311 18.41 11.16 -9.62
CA SER A 311 19.86 11.09 -9.51
C SER A 311 20.32 10.00 -8.55
N ALA A 312 19.61 9.79 -7.44
CA ALA A 312 19.99 8.81 -6.43
C ALA A 312 19.76 7.36 -6.89
N PHE A 313 18.73 7.11 -7.69
CA PHE A 313 18.38 5.76 -8.16
C PHE A 313 18.68 5.53 -9.64
N ALA A 314 19.60 6.32 -10.22
CA ALA A 314 19.87 6.32 -11.66
C ALA A 314 20.18 4.92 -12.21
N ASP A 315 20.89 4.07 -11.46
CA ASP A 315 21.32 2.73 -11.87
C ASP A 315 20.55 1.60 -11.17
N ARG A 316 19.47 1.91 -10.44
CA ARG A 316 18.65 0.97 -9.68
C ARG A 316 17.30 0.72 -10.38
N PRO A 317 16.71 -0.49 -10.29
CA PRO A 317 15.30 -0.69 -10.63
C PRO A 317 14.41 0.17 -9.72
N HIS A 318 13.72 1.15 -10.29
CA HIS A 318 13.02 2.18 -9.53
C HIS A 318 11.60 2.38 -10.04
N VAL A 319 10.64 2.39 -9.12
CA VAL A 319 9.26 2.85 -9.36
C VAL A 319 9.11 4.21 -8.70
N PHE A 320 8.93 5.27 -9.48
CA PHE A 320 8.70 6.60 -8.92
C PHE A 320 7.33 6.62 -8.22
N ASN A 321 7.32 7.10 -6.99
CA ASN A 321 6.10 7.26 -6.20
C ASN A 321 6.32 8.35 -5.14
N LEU A 322 5.26 8.68 -4.42
CA LEU A 322 5.33 9.48 -3.20
C LEU A 322 5.82 8.63 -2.01
N GLY A 323 6.27 9.29 -0.94
CA GLY A 323 6.56 8.67 0.35
C GLY A 323 5.33 8.46 1.24
N HIS A 324 4.21 9.12 0.90
CA HIS A 324 2.90 8.88 1.50
C HIS A 324 1.78 9.21 0.51
N GLY A 325 0.50 9.03 0.89
CA GLY A 325 -0.61 9.30 -0.01
C GLY A 325 -0.75 10.78 -0.39
N ILE A 326 -1.14 11.05 -1.65
CA ILE A 326 -1.41 12.41 -2.15
C ILE A 326 -2.42 13.15 -1.26
N GLY A 327 -2.18 14.45 -1.05
CA GLY A 327 -3.04 15.32 -0.27
C GLY A 327 -4.32 15.67 -1.02
N GLN A 328 -5.45 15.81 -0.31
CA GLN A 328 -6.73 16.16 -0.93
C GLN A 328 -6.77 17.56 -1.57
N PHE A 329 -5.83 18.43 -1.21
CA PHE A 329 -5.70 19.80 -1.71
C PHE A 329 -4.59 19.95 -2.75
N THR A 330 -3.93 18.85 -3.13
CA THR A 330 -2.86 18.88 -4.13
C THR A 330 -3.45 19.31 -5.49
N PRO A 331 -2.91 20.37 -6.12
CA PRO A 331 -3.38 20.82 -7.44
C PRO A 331 -3.12 19.76 -8.51
N ILE A 332 -4.12 19.53 -9.38
CA ILE A 332 -3.98 18.59 -10.51
C ILE A 332 -2.81 18.97 -11.42
N ALA A 333 -2.62 20.26 -11.67
CA ALA A 333 -1.52 20.78 -12.49
C ALA A 333 -0.13 20.38 -11.95
N HIS A 334 0.01 20.16 -10.64
CA HIS A 334 1.29 19.71 -10.06
C HIS A 334 1.55 18.22 -10.33
N VAL A 335 0.49 17.40 -10.37
CA VAL A 335 0.59 15.99 -10.81
C VAL A 335 0.96 15.93 -12.29
N GLU A 336 0.34 16.77 -13.13
CA GLU A 336 0.67 16.89 -14.55
C GLU A 336 2.13 17.33 -14.76
N HIS A 337 2.59 18.31 -13.99
CA HIS A 337 3.98 18.78 -14.02
C HIS A 337 4.97 17.69 -13.62
N LEU A 338 4.70 16.95 -12.53
CA LEU A 338 5.49 15.80 -12.11
C LEU A 338 5.65 14.78 -13.25
N LEU A 339 4.55 14.40 -13.89
CA LEU A 339 4.56 13.44 -14.99
C LEU A 339 5.31 13.97 -16.21
N ALA A 340 5.11 15.24 -16.55
CA ALA A 340 5.80 15.88 -17.66
C ALA A 340 7.31 15.93 -17.44
N ARG A 341 7.76 16.27 -16.22
CA ARG A 341 9.19 16.28 -15.88
C ARG A 341 9.80 14.89 -15.93
N LEU A 342 9.15 13.91 -15.29
CA LEU A 342 9.62 12.53 -15.24
C LEU A 342 9.76 11.92 -16.64
N ARG A 343 8.77 12.13 -17.51
CA ARG A 343 8.76 11.60 -18.88
C ARG A 343 9.57 12.45 -19.87
N GLY A 344 9.74 13.73 -19.59
CA GLY A 344 10.40 14.70 -20.47
C GLY A 344 11.92 14.71 -20.40
N GLY A 345 12.51 14.21 -19.30
CA GLY A 345 13.96 14.08 -19.13
C GLY A 345 14.63 12.99 -19.97
N ALA A 346 13.86 12.19 -20.72
CA ALA A 346 14.31 11.03 -21.47
C ALA A 346 14.71 11.33 -22.94
N ARG A 347 15.13 12.56 -23.25
CA ARG A 347 15.53 12.96 -24.61
C ARG A 347 17.02 12.84 -24.85
#